data_AF-A0A953R847-F1
#
_entry.id   AF-A0A953R847-F1
#
_cell.length_a   1.000
_cell.length_b   1.000
_cell.length_c   1.000
_cell.angle_alpha   90.00
_cell.angle_beta   90.00
_cell.angle_gamma   90.00
#
_symmetry.space_group_name_H-M   'P 1'
#
loop_
_entity.id
_entity.type
_entity.pdbx_description
1 polymer ?
#
loop_
_entity_poly.entity_id
_entity_poly.type
_entity_poly.pdbx_seq_one_letter_code
_entity_poly.pdbx_strand_id
1 'polypeptide(L)'
;MTLHQSVVGMLLLSVAALQSAFGQKEGPFKPEIPKVWDEQALATWATPVAGLNVRPGHFSEAEYYQAPIDNYRTYPVYAPGREPAGYWEMLQKVGAKPLIDPSKLRSKRDWIEAGKAVFEQADHLSLRSRDPKVIAAIRSGEVLTNLPYVSPDGTLRLLRWVPTEKGVAIGHVNCGSCHIREEPDGTRFNGPPARGEAANPIRRLVGGEDVANSPFHIAESLGERMYRAFAAPWVKDDVHERLKQMSQEELARWNASVALAKGVIPRWNGSVFFPAKVPDLIGVGDRKYLDHTGTHANRGIGDLMRYAALVSYAESSEFGPHQMLAPEQRKISGRLPDEAFYALALYLQSLQPPPNPNRFDGRAQAGQQIFAREGCPGCHTPGLYTNNKLTLAKGFAPPAGKPAMLDVIAVSVGTDPNLALKTRKGTGYYKVPSLRGVWYRGHFLHDGSIASLEEMFDPDRLKDTHEPGGWNPPGVRARAVPGHEFGLRLNQDERASLIAFLKTL
;
A
#
# COMPACT_ATOMS: atom_id res chain seq x y z
N MET A 1 64.55 10.42 -41.05
CA MET A 1 63.39 10.20 -41.97
C MET A 1 62.51 9.13 -41.35
N THR A 2 61.84 9.40 -40.23
CA THR A 2 60.50 10.00 -40.05
C THR A 2 59.33 9.08 -40.41
N LEU A 3 58.83 8.41 -39.36
CA LEU A 3 57.45 7.98 -39.18
C LEU A 3 56.52 9.18 -39.35
N HIS A 4 55.68 9.20 -40.39
CA HIS A 4 54.47 10.00 -40.45
C HIS A 4 53.56 9.40 -41.52
N GLN A 5 52.56 8.63 -41.11
CA GLN A 5 51.27 8.40 -41.79
C GLN A 5 50.65 7.10 -41.25
N SER A 6 49.94 7.17 -40.13
CA SER A 6 48.93 6.14 -39.75
C SER A 6 47.95 6.59 -38.64
N VAL A 7 47.99 7.84 -38.17
CA VAL A 7 47.14 8.29 -37.04
C VAL A 7 45.84 8.99 -37.49
N VAL A 8 45.66 9.31 -38.77
CA VAL A 8 44.49 10.10 -39.22
C VAL A 8 43.26 9.24 -39.56
N GLY A 9 43.40 7.93 -39.77
CA GLY A 9 42.29 7.04 -40.18
C GLY A 9 41.40 6.53 -39.03
N MET A 10 41.89 6.53 -37.78
CA MET A 10 41.18 5.89 -36.66
C MET A 10 40.43 6.87 -35.74
N LEU A 11 40.63 8.18 -35.93
CA LEU A 11 39.92 9.24 -35.19
C LEU A 11 38.61 9.70 -35.88
N LEU A 12 38.39 9.37 -37.16
CA LEU A 12 37.17 9.79 -37.88
C LEU A 12 36.02 8.77 -37.80
N LEU A 13 36.28 7.52 -37.45
CA LEU A 13 35.24 6.49 -37.24
C LEU A 13 34.69 6.45 -35.82
N SER A 14 35.38 7.05 -34.84
CA SER A 14 34.94 7.15 -33.45
C SER A 14 34.08 8.40 -33.17
N VAL A 15 34.12 9.42 -34.03
CA VAL A 15 33.25 10.61 -33.90
C VAL A 15 31.88 10.39 -34.57
N ALA A 16 31.79 9.56 -35.61
CA ALA A 16 30.51 9.26 -36.29
C ALA A 16 29.61 8.27 -35.50
N ALA A 17 30.18 7.44 -34.62
CA ALA A 17 29.41 6.54 -33.74
C ALA A 17 28.91 7.21 -32.45
N LEU A 18 29.42 8.40 -32.11
CA LEU A 18 28.98 9.18 -30.93
C LEU A 18 27.91 10.23 -31.25
N GLN A 19 27.59 10.47 -32.53
CA GLN A 19 26.52 11.38 -32.95
C GLN A 19 25.18 10.69 -33.29
N SER A 20 25.13 9.37 -33.34
CA SER A 20 23.90 8.61 -33.59
C SER A 20 23.15 8.17 -32.32
N ALA A 21 23.75 8.36 -31.14
CA ALA A 21 23.12 8.05 -29.84
C ALA A 21 22.51 9.26 -29.11
N PHE A 22 22.75 10.48 -29.60
CA PHE A 22 22.13 11.72 -29.10
C PHE A 22 21.31 12.36 -30.22
N GLY A 23 20.09 11.86 -30.45
CA GLY A 23 19.21 12.52 -31.42
C GLY A 23 18.14 11.70 -32.11
N GLN A 24 17.80 10.49 -31.67
CA GLN A 24 16.42 10.05 -31.90
C GLN A 24 15.55 10.94 -31.01
N LYS A 25 14.95 11.98 -31.61
CA LYS A 25 13.77 12.62 -31.04
C LYS A 25 12.77 11.48 -30.82
N GLU A 26 12.66 10.99 -29.59
CA GLU A 26 11.50 10.20 -29.20
C GLU A 26 10.29 11.02 -29.67
N GLY A 27 9.45 10.42 -30.51
CA GLY A 27 8.19 11.05 -30.89
C GLY A 27 7.42 11.47 -29.63
N PRO A 28 6.46 12.40 -29.74
CA PRO A 28 5.68 12.82 -28.58
C PRO A 28 5.11 11.59 -27.88
N PHE A 29 5.35 11.47 -26.56
CA PHE A 29 4.90 10.32 -25.78
C PHE A 29 3.37 10.24 -25.87
N LYS A 30 2.87 9.17 -26.50
CA LYS A 30 1.45 8.87 -26.59
C LYS A 30 1.11 7.78 -25.58
N PRO A 31 0.38 8.10 -24.51
CA PRO A 31 0.02 7.09 -23.51
C PRO A 31 -1.04 6.15 -24.09
N GLU A 32 -0.80 4.85 -23.97
CA GLU A 32 -1.84 3.84 -24.15
C GLU A 32 -2.51 3.60 -22.80
N ILE A 33 -3.69 4.19 -22.61
CA ILE A 33 -4.40 4.20 -21.34
C ILE A 33 -5.46 3.08 -21.38
N PRO A 34 -5.27 1.97 -20.66
CA PRO A 34 -6.28 0.92 -20.59
C PRO A 34 -7.48 1.39 -19.76
N LYS A 35 -8.64 0.80 -20.02
CA LYS A 35 -9.82 0.97 -19.16
C LYS A 35 -9.50 0.47 -17.76
N VAL A 36 -9.69 1.32 -16.76
CA VAL A 36 -9.47 0.96 -15.34
C VAL A 36 -10.34 -0.23 -14.96
N TRP A 37 -11.60 -0.21 -15.37
CA TRP A 37 -12.61 -1.20 -14.99
C TRP A 37 -13.08 -2.03 -16.18
N ASP A 38 -12.13 -2.64 -16.88
CA ASP A 38 -12.37 -3.56 -17.99
C ASP A 38 -12.93 -4.92 -17.52
N GLU A 39 -14.10 -5.30 -18.05
CA GLU A 39 -14.83 -6.51 -17.67
C GLU A 39 -14.04 -7.81 -17.93
N GLN A 40 -13.33 -7.89 -19.06
CA GLN A 40 -12.56 -9.08 -19.42
C GLN A 40 -11.37 -9.29 -18.49
N ALA A 41 -10.67 -8.20 -18.15
CA ALA A 41 -9.56 -8.21 -17.23
C ALA A 41 -10.02 -8.56 -15.80
N LEU A 42 -11.18 -8.06 -15.36
CA LEU A 42 -11.79 -8.32 -14.05
C LEU A 42 -12.12 -9.80 -13.83
N ALA A 43 -12.70 -10.46 -14.84
CA ALA A 43 -13.18 -11.85 -14.75
C ALA A 43 -12.14 -12.87 -14.26
N THR A 44 -10.84 -12.58 -14.46
CA THR A 44 -9.73 -13.47 -14.08
C THR A 44 -8.80 -12.87 -13.02
N TRP A 45 -9.05 -11.65 -12.56
CA TRP A 45 -8.08 -10.85 -11.82
C TRP A 45 -7.84 -11.33 -10.38
N ALA A 46 -8.91 -11.51 -9.61
CA ALA A 46 -8.82 -11.83 -8.20
C ALA A 46 -8.79 -13.34 -7.96
N THR A 47 -7.79 -13.84 -7.24
CA THR A 47 -7.70 -15.22 -6.77
C THR A 47 -8.93 -15.59 -5.92
N PRO A 48 -9.54 -16.77 -6.10
CA PRO A 48 -10.65 -17.22 -5.27
C PRO A 48 -10.31 -17.21 -3.77
N VAL A 49 -11.28 -16.82 -2.93
CA VAL A 49 -11.11 -16.87 -1.48
C VAL A 49 -11.14 -18.31 -0.98
N ALA A 50 -10.25 -18.67 -0.06
CA ALA A 50 -10.03 -20.07 0.35
C ALA A 50 -11.28 -20.76 0.89
N GLY A 51 -12.07 -20.05 1.70
CA GLY A 51 -13.22 -20.64 2.39
C GLY A 51 -14.41 -20.95 1.48
N LEU A 52 -14.48 -20.36 0.29
CA LEU A 52 -15.61 -20.51 -0.64
C LEU A 52 -15.21 -21.05 -2.01
N ASN A 53 -13.93 -20.94 -2.38
CA ASN A 53 -13.45 -21.16 -3.74
C ASN A 53 -14.21 -20.32 -4.78
N VAL A 54 -14.60 -19.08 -4.42
CA VAL A 54 -15.22 -18.10 -5.32
C VAL A 54 -14.36 -16.85 -5.41
N ARG A 55 -14.37 -16.18 -6.56
CA ARG A 55 -13.73 -14.88 -6.69
C ARG A 55 -14.58 -13.81 -5.99
N PRO A 56 -13.96 -12.80 -5.36
CA PRO A 56 -14.68 -11.61 -4.94
C PRO A 56 -15.44 -10.99 -6.12
N GLY A 57 -16.67 -10.56 -5.87
CA GLY A 57 -17.46 -9.81 -6.85
C GLY A 57 -16.90 -8.41 -7.06
N HIS A 58 -17.43 -7.75 -8.08
CA HIS A 58 -17.11 -6.38 -8.43
C HIS A 58 -18.33 -5.72 -9.07
N PHE A 59 -18.38 -4.40 -9.05
CA PHE A 59 -19.29 -3.67 -9.92
C PHE A 59 -19.04 -4.05 -11.38
N SER A 60 -20.09 -4.08 -12.20
CA SER A 60 -19.94 -4.17 -13.64
C SER A 60 -19.19 -2.96 -14.20
N GLU A 61 -18.58 -3.14 -15.38
CA GLU A 61 -17.99 -2.04 -16.13
C GLU A 61 -18.97 -0.86 -16.32
N ALA A 62 -20.24 -1.14 -16.64
CA ALA A 62 -21.26 -0.12 -16.84
C ALA A 62 -21.54 0.69 -15.56
N GLU A 63 -21.71 0.02 -14.41
CA GLU A 63 -21.91 0.68 -13.12
C GLU A 63 -20.70 1.56 -12.77
N TYR A 64 -19.48 1.09 -13.02
CA TYR A 64 -18.26 1.85 -12.76
C TYR A 64 -18.17 3.13 -13.60
N TYR A 65 -18.41 3.03 -14.91
CA TYR A 65 -18.28 4.19 -15.80
C TYR A 65 -19.46 5.18 -15.72
N GLN A 66 -20.59 4.78 -15.13
CA GLN A 66 -21.68 5.69 -14.77
C GLN A 66 -21.36 6.56 -13.54
N ALA A 67 -20.38 6.17 -12.71
CA ALA A 67 -20.02 6.93 -11.53
C ALA A 67 -19.43 8.32 -11.88
N PRO A 68 -19.76 9.37 -11.11
CA PRO A 68 -19.23 10.72 -11.33
C PRO A 68 -17.69 10.78 -11.27
N ILE A 69 -17.10 11.64 -12.10
CA ILE A 69 -15.64 11.90 -12.06
C ILE A 69 -15.32 12.87 -10.92
N ASP A 70 -14.37 12.49 -10.06
CA ASP A 70 -13.88 13.22 -8.89
C ASP A 70 -12.43 13.69 -9.09
N ASN A 71 -12.18 14.55 -10.09
CA ASN A 71 -10.85 15.05 -10.44
C ASN A 71 -10.56 16.43 -9.81
N TYR A 72 -10.72 16.61 -8.50
CA TYR A 72 -10.54 17.94 -7.88
C TYR A 72 -9.11 18.20 -7.42
N ARG A 73 -8.55 19.33 -7.85
CA ARG A 73 -7.32 19.88 -7.28
C ARG A 73 -7.57 20.21 -5.81
N THR A 74 -6.67 19.74 -4.97
CA THR A 74 -6.72 20.00 -3.54
C THR A 74 -5.60 20.97 -3.13
N TYR A 75 -5.74 21.56 -1.96
CA TYR A 75 -4.88 22.63 -1.45
C TYR A 75 -4.47 22.33 -0.01
N PRO A 76 -3.26 22.73 0.43
CA PRO A 76 -2.79 22.41 1.77
C PRO A 76 -3.65 23.07 2.86
N VAL A 77 -3.79 22.40 3.99
CA VAL A 77 -4.23 23.03 5.24
C VAL A 77 -2.99 23.47 5.99
N TYR A 78 -3.00 24.67 6.56
CA TYR A 78 -1.89 25.19 7.36
C TYR A 78 -2.14 24.98 8.85
N ALA A 79 -1.06 24.79 9.61
CA ALA A 79 -1.12 24.83 11.06
C ALA A 79 -1.55 26.23 11.55
N PRO A 80 -2.13 26.34 12.76
CA PRO A 80 -2.54 27.62 13.32
C PRO A 80 -1.40 28.65 13.29
N GLY A 81 -1.68 29.85 12.76
CA GLY A 81 -0.71 30.94 12.61
C GLY A 81 0.29 30.79 11.45
N ARG A 82 0.22 29.72 10.65
CA ARG A 82 1.07 29.51 9.47
C ARG A 82 0.38 29.77 8.13
N GLU A 83 -0.93 30.00 8.16
CA GLU A 83 -1.71 30.26 6.96
C GLU A 83 -1.30 31.61 6.30
N PRO A 84 -1.00 31.62 4.99
CA PRO A 84 -0.73 32.86 4.27
C PRO A 84 -1.94 33.82 4.29
N ALA A 85 -1.68 35.11 4.39
CA ALA A 85 -2.73 36.14 4.33
C ALA A 85 -3.53 36.03 3.01
N GLY A 86 -4.87 36.10 3.10
CA GLY A 86 -5.77 36.02 1.95
C GLY A 86 -6.01 34.59 1.40
N TYR A 87 -5.41 33.57 2.01
CA TYR A 87 -5.47 32.20 1.48
C TYR A 87 -6.89 31.61 1.51
N TRP A 88 -7.65 31.84 2.58
CA TRP A 88 -9.01 31.34 2.69
C TRP A 88 -9.96 31.99 1.69
N GLU A 89 -9.85 33.31 1.52
CA GLU A 89 -10.62 34.08 0.54
C GLU A 89 -10.32 33.61 -0.88
N MET A 90 -9.05 33.25 -1.16
CA MET A 90 -8.66 32.63 -2.43
C MET A 90 -9.36 31.28 -2.61
N LEU A 91 -9.33 30.40 -1.60
CA LEU A 91 -9.99 29.09 -1.68
C LEU A 91 -11.50 29.19 -1.93
N GLN A 92 -12.16 30.19 -1.33
CA GLN A 92 -13.59 30.43 -1.55
C GLN A 92 -13.91 30.91 -2.97
N LYS A 93 -12.96 31.55 -3.67
CA LYS A 93 -13.15 32.14 -5.00
C LYS A 93 -12.58 31.33 -6.16
N VAL A 94 -11.60 30.46 -5.90
CA VAL A 94 -10.84 29.77 -6.95
C VAL A 94 -11.68 28.77 -7.76
N GLY A 95 -12.78 28.30 -7.19
CA GLY A 95 -13.68 27.31 -7.79
C GLY A 95 -13.04 25.94 -7.97
N ALA A 96 -13.81 25.00 -8.53
CA ALA A 96 -13.30 23.68 -8.88
C ALA A 96 -12.25 23.76 -9.99
N LYS A 97 -11.12 23.07 -9.80
CA LYS A 97 -10.08 22.92 -10.83
C LYS A 97 -9.66 21.45 -10.93
N PRO A 98 -9.22 20.98 -12.11
CA PRO A 98 -8.80 19.60 -12.27
C PRO A 98 -7.51 19.30 -11.48
N LEU A 99 -7.44 18.15 -10.80
CA LEU A 99 -6.21 17.69 -10.15
C LEU A 99 -5.11 17.43 -11.17
N ILE A 100 -5.48 16.78 -12.27
CA ILE A 100 -4.64 16.64 -13.46
C ILE A 100 -5.39 17.06 -14.72
N ASP A 101 -4.65 17.60 -15.69
CA ASP A 101 -5.17 17.97 -17.00
C ASP A 101 -4.38 17.19 -18.08
N PRO A 102 -4.89 16.03 -18.53
CA PRO A 102 -4.22 15.18 -19.52
C PRO A 102 -3.89 15.92 -20.82
N SER A 103 -4.69 16.94 -21.19
CA SER A 103 -4.49 17.72 -22.40
C SER A 103 -3.22 18.55 -22.39
N LYS A 104 -2.55 18.70 -21.23
CA LYS A 104 -1.28 19.43 -21.05
C LYS A 104 -0.07 18.53 -20.90
N LEU A 105 -0.26 17.22 -20.78
CA LEU A 105 0.84 16.25 -20.61
C LEU A 105 1.41 15.88 -21.98
N ARG A 106 2.72 15.99 -22.17
CA ARG A 106 3.40 15.85 -23.46
C ARG A 106 4.51 14.80 -23.45
N SER A 107 5.02 14.47 -22.26
CA SER A 107 6.11 13.51 -22.05
C SER A 107 5.75 12.51 -20.96
N LYS A 108 6.43 11.35 -20.94
CA LYS A 108 6.30 10.37 -19.85
C LYS A 108 6.59 10.99 -18.48
N ARG A 109 7.52 11.96 -18.42
CA ARG A 109 7.83 12.72 -17.21
C ARG A 109 6.63 13.53 -16.73
N ASP A 110 5.91 14.20 -17.63
CA ASP A 110 4.72 14.98 -17.26
C ASP A 110 3.65 14.07 -16.65
N TRP A 111 3.46 12.87 -17.21
CA TRP A 111 2.55 11.87 -16.67
C TRP A 111 2.98 11.35 -15.29
N ILE A 112 4.27 11.12 -15.08
CA ILE A 112 4.82 10.71 -13.77
C ILE A 112 4.62 11.83 -12.73
N GLU A 113 4.85 13.10 -13.07
CA GLU A 113 4.61 14.24 -12.18
C GLU A 113 3.11 14.44 -11.88
N ALA A 114 2.25 14.27 -12.88
CA ALA A 114 0.80 14.25 -12.68
C ALA A 114 0.39 13.11 -11.72
N GLY A 115 0.99 11.93 -11.87
CA GLY A 115 0.77 10.79 -10.99
C GLY A 115 1.23 11.02 -9.56
N LYS A 116 2.36 11.71 -9.38
CA LYS A 116 2.82 12.17 -8.06
C LYS A 116 1.80 13.11 -7.42
N ALA A 117 1.24 14.04 -8.18
CA ALA A 117 0.17 14.92 -7.68
C ALA A 117 -1.07 14.11 -7.25
N VAL A 118 -1.49 13.10 -8.02
CA VAL A 118 -2.58 12.19 -7.62
C VAL A 118 -2.22 11.46 -6.31
N PHE A 119 -1.01 10.90 -6.21
CA PHE A 119 -0.56 10.15 -5.04
C PHE A 119 -0.54 10.99 -3.75
N GLU A 120 -0.04 12.23 -3.83
CA GLU A 120 0.15 13.11 -2.68
C GLU A 120 -1.10 13.91 -2.31
N GLN A 121 -2.00 14.18 -3.27
CA GLN A 121 -3.01 15.22 -3.12
C GLN A 121 -4.45 14.73 -3.30
N ALA A 122 -4.70 13.59 -3.94
CA ALA A 122 -6.05 13.05 -4.03
C ALA A 122 -6.56 12.70 -2.62
N ASP A 123 -7.74 13.20 -2.26
CA ASP A 123 -8.37 12.92 -0.98
C ASP A 123 -9.26 11.67 -1.05
N HIS A 124 -9.57 11.14 0.12
CA HIS A 124 -10.49 10.03 0.29
C HIS A 124 -11.92 10.57 0.22
N LEU A 125 -12.65 10.28 -0.86
CA LEU A 125 -13.96 10.89 -1.10
C LEU A 125 -14.96 10.62 0.04
N SER A 126 -14.96 9.43 0.64
CA SER A 126 -15.79 9.11 1.81
C SER A 126 -15.35 9.80 3.11
N LEU A 127 -14.23 10.51 3.13
CA LEU A 127 -13.80 11.34 4.26
C LEU A 127 -13.92 12.83 3.95
N ARG A 128 -14.37 13.18 2.74
CA ARG A 128 -14.57 14.58 2.34
C ARG A 128 -15.82 15.12 3.02
N SER A 129 -15.66 16.16 3.84
CA SER A 129 -16.75 16.82 4.53
C SER A 129 -16.98 18.24 4.01
N ARG A 130 -18.26 18.57 3.85
CA ARG A 130 -18.75 19.92 3.57
C ARG A 130 -19.54 20.50 4.74
N ASP A 131 -19.52 19.81 5.89
CA ASP A 131 -20.22 20.27 7.09
C ASP A 131 -19.58 21.59 7.57
N PRO A 132 -20.35 22.69 7.65
CA PRO A 132 -19.85 23.96 8.15
C PRO A 132 -19.22 23.89 9.53
N LYS A 133 -19.69 22.99 10.41
CA LYS A 133 -19.13 22.81 11.76
C LYS A 133 -17.73 22.21 11.71
N VAL A 134 -17.52 21.21 10.86
CA VAL A 134 -16.21 20.57 10.67
C VAL A 134 -15.25 21.56 10.04
N ILE A 135 -15.69 22.30 9.02
CA ILE A 135 -14.87 23.35 8.38
C ILE A 135 -14.49 24.41 9.41
N ALA A 136 -15.44 24.93 10.19
CA ALA A 136 -15.19 25.95 11.21
C ALA A 136 -14.20 25.45 12.29
N ALA A 137 -14.31 24.20 12.73
CA ALA A 137 -13.41 23.61 13.71
C ALA A 137 -11.96 23.48 13.18
N ILE A 138 -11.79 23.09 11.92
CA ILE A 138 -10.46 23.05 11.29
C ILE A 138 -9.92 24.48 11.12
N ARG A 139 -10.77 25.44 10.71
CA ARG A 139 -10.40 26.85 10.53
C ARG A 139 -10.01 27.55 11.82
N SER A 140 -10.66 27.23 12.94
CA SER A 140 -10.31 27.83 14.25
C SER A 140 -8.94 27.35 14.75
N GLY A 141 -8.45 26.23 14.24
CA GLY A 141 -7.17 25.64 14.63
C GLY A 141 -7.21 24.90 15.97
N GLU A 142 -8.31 24.99 16.73
CA GLU A 142 -8.48 24.39 18.05
C GLU A 142 -8.22 22.87 18.02
N VAL A 143 -8.80 22.21 17.02
CA VAL A 143 -8.71 20.76 16.80
C VAL A 143 -7.40 20.32 16.12
N LEU A 144 -6.56 21.29 15.76
CA LEU A 144 -5.27 21.08 15.11
C LEU A 144 -4.10 21.24 16.09
N THR A 145 -4.38 21.67 17.32
CA THR A 145 -3.38 21.76 18.39
C THR A 145 -2.85 20.36 18.72
N ASN A 146 -1.53 20.22 18.86
CA ASN A 146 -0.83 18.96 19.15
C ASN A 146 -0.87 17.89 18.05
N LEU A 147 -1.16 18.24 16.79
CA LEU A 147 -0.98 17.29 15.69
C LEU A 147 0.53 17.02 15.45
N PRO A 148 0.98 15.76 15.43
CA PRO A 148 2.40 15.44 15.37
C PRO A 148 3.07 15.72 14.00
N TYR A 149 2.34 16.22 12.99
CA TYR A 149 2.81 16.30 11.60
C TYR A 149 2.58 17.68 10.97
N VAL A 150 3.24 18.69 11.53
CA VAL A 150 3.39 19.99 10.86
C VAL A 150 4.65 19.94 10.02
N SER A 151 4.49 20.04 8.70
CA SER A 151 5.59 20.11 7.75
C SER A 151 6.45 21.35 8.00
N PRO A 152 7.74 21.37 7.58
CA PRO A 152 8.59 22.57 7.71
C PRO A 152 7.99 23.85 7.07
N ASP A 153 7.20 23.70 6.01
CA ASP A 153 6.48 24.79 5.34
C ASP A 153 5.18 25.24 6.06
N GLY A 154 4.91 24.68 7.25
CA GLY A 154 3.75 25.00 8.06
C GLY A 154 2.47 24.25 7.67
N THR A 155 2.51 23.33 6.70
CA THR A 155 1.32 22.60 6.24
C THR A 155 1.06 21.30 7.02
N LEU A 156 -0.21 20.96 7.18
CA LEU A 156 -0.66 19.69 7.75
C LEU A 156 -0.78 18.64 6.66
N ARG A 157 0.11 17.64 6.71
CA ARG A 157 0.34 16.66 5.63
C ARG A 157 -0.93 15.94 5.17
N LEU A 158 -1.79 15.56 6.11
CA LEU A 158 -2.91 14.66 5.86
C LEU A 158 -4.22 15.37 5.50
N LEU A 159 -4.28 16.69 5.65
CA LEU A 159 -5.51 17.47 5.48
C LEU A 159 -5.41 18.33 4.23
N ARG A 160 -6.50 18.37 3.46
CA ARG A 160 -6.56 19.13 2.22
C ARG A 160 -7.86 19.89 2.08
N TRP A 161 -7.80 21.17 1.73
CA TRP A 161 -8.95 21.91 1.26
C TRP A 161 -9.27 21.51 -0.17
N VAL A 162 -10.56 21.31 -0.46
CA VAL A 162 -11.06 20.87 -1.77
C VAL A 162 -12.12 21.87 -2.24
N PRO A 163 -11.72 22.90 -3.01
CA PRO A 163 -12.67 23.77 -3.69
C PRO A 163 -13.52 22.97 -4.69
N THR A 164 -14.84 23.03 -4.54
CA THR A 164 -15.81 22.39 -5.43
C THR A 164 -16.82 23.42 -5.94
N GLU A 165 -17.66 23.05 -6.89
CA GLU A 165 -18.75 23.92 -7.38
C GLU A 165 -19.74 24.33 -6.28
N LYS A 166 -19.86 23.51 -5.23
CA LYS A 166 -20.75 23.78 -4.10
C LYS A 166 -20.06 24.61 -3.00
N GLY A 167 -18.78 24.97 -3.15
CA GLY A 167 -17.95 25.65 -2.15
C GLY A 167 -16.77 24.79 -1.66
N VAL A 168 -16.05 25.25 -0.63
CA VAL A 168 -14.84 24.58 -0.12
C VAL A 168 -15.21 23.44 0.82
N ALA A 169 -14.69 22.24 0.55
CA ALA A 169 -14.76 21.09 1.42
C ALA A 169 -13.41 20.84 2.11
N ILE A 170 -13.41 20.02 3.16
CA ILE A 170 -12.19 19.49 3.78
C ILE A 170 -12.09 17.99 3.49
N GLY A 171 -10.91 17.53 3.08
CA GLY A 171 -10.62 16.13 2.78
C GLY A 171 -9.37 15.63 3.50
N HIS A 172 -9.22 14.30 3.50
CA HIS A 172 -8.04 13.61 4.02
C HIS A 172 -7.30 12.91 2.89
N VAL A 173 -5.97 13.02 2.83
CA VAL A 173 -5.15 12.40 1.75
C VAL A 173 -5.42 10.89 1.69
N ASN A 174 -5.57 10.35 0.47
CA ASN A 174 -5.81 8.92 0.25
C ASN A 174 -4.49 8.10 0.29
N CYS A 175 -3.85 7.85 -0.85
CA CYS A 175 -2.67 6.98 -0.95
C CYS A 175 -1.51 7.45 -0.06
N GLY A 176 -1.20 8.75 -0.11
CA GLY A 176 -0.11 9.35 0.64
C GLY A 176 -0.25 9.27 2.16
N SER A 177 -1.45 9.00 2.69
CA SER A 177 -1.64 8.88 4.14
C SER A 177 -0.87 7.70 4.73
N CYS A 178 -0.85 6.58 4.01
CA CYS A 178 -0.21 5.32 4.43
C CYS A 178 1.16 5.10 3.81
N HIS A 179 1.44 5.70 2.65
CA HIS A 179 2.61 5.39 1.82
C HIS A 179 3.58 6.57 1.64
N ILE A 180 3.54 7.55 2.53
CA ILE A 180 4.59 8.57 2.63
C ILE A 180 5.26 8.42 3.98
N ARG A 181 6.55 8.13 3.96
CA ARG A 181 7.39 8.13 5.14
C ARG A 181 8.05 9.48 5.29
N GLU A 182 8.08 9.97 6.53
CA GLU A 182 8.85 11.14 6.92
C GLU A 182 9.93 10.69 7.90
N GLU A 183 11.16 11.16 7.68
CA GLU A 183 12.29 10.94 8.58
C GLU A 183 12.36 12.07 9.63
N PRO A 184 13.08 11.88 10.75
CA PRO A 184 13.20 12.89 11.80
C PRO A 184 13.74 14.26 11.35
N ASP A 185 14.48 14.30 10.24
CA ASP A 185 15.02 15.52 9.64
C ASP A 185 14.01 16.24 8.70
N GLY A 186 12.79 15.70 8.56
CA GLY A 186 11.74 16.23 7.70
C GLY A 186 11.79 15.72 6.25
N THR A 187 12.78 14.88 5.88
CA THR A 187 12.86 14.27 4.55
C THR A 187 11.68 13.34 4.32
N ARG A 188 11.11 13.36 3.10
CA ARG A 188 9.96 12.52 2.73
C ARG A 188 10.28 11.53 1.62
N PHE A 189 9.84 10.31 1.81
CA PHE A 189 9.92 9.23 0.82
C PHE A 189 8.53 8.71 0.49
N ASN A 190 8.16 8.79 -0.79
CA ASN A 190 6.93 8.21 -1.31
C ASN A 190 7.17 6.74 -1.63
N GLY A 191 6.23 5.88 -1.23
CA GLY A 191 6.26 4.43 -1.46
C GLY A 191 6.39 3.59 -0.20
N PRO A 192 7.39 3.83 0.67
CA PRO A 192 7.52 3.11 1.94
C PRO A 192 6.30 3.35 2.83
N PRO A 193 5.95 2.40 3.72
CA PRO A 193 4.96 2.65 4.76
C PRO A 193 5.38 3.83 5.63
N ALA A 194 4.40 4.67 5.97
CA ALA A 194 4.54 5.74 6.95
C ALA A 194 5.03 5.19 8.31
N ARG A 195 5.76 6.00 9.06
CA ARG A 195 6.12 5.73 10.46
C ARG A 195 5.24 6.58 11.38
N GLY A 196 4.79 6.00 12.50
CA GLY A 196 3.96 6.71 13.48
C GLY A 196 2.46 6.76 13.14
N GLU A 197 1.66 7.33 14.03
CA GLU A 197 0.20 7.38 13.90
C GLU A 197 -0.21 8.37 12.82
N ALA A 198 -0.99 7.98 11.81
CA ALA A 198 -1.67 8.98 10.98
C ALA A 198 -2.81 9.61 11.79
N ALA A 199 -2.51 10.64 12.60
CA ALA A 199 -3.54 11.40 13.30
C ALA A 199 -4.47 12.03 12.27
N ASN A 200 -5.72 11.58 12.22
CA ASN A 200 -6.76 12.12 11.36
C ASN A 200 -7.78 12.90 12.22
N PRO A 201 -7.59 14.21 12.45
CA PRO A 201 -8.51 15.00 13.26
C PRO A 201 -9.91 15.12 12.62
N ILE A 202 -10.01 15.06 11.28
CA ILE A 202 -11.31 15.01 10.58
C ILE A 202 -12.12 13.81 11.09
N ARG A 203 -11.48 12.64 11.26
CA ARG A 203 -12.09 11.41 11.78
C ARG A 203 -12.79 11.61 13.14
N ARG A 204 -12.24 12.46 14.01
CA ARG A 204 -12.86 12.78 15.31
C ARG A 204 -14.02 13.76 15.20
N LEU A 205 -14.00 14.64 14.19
CA LEU A 205 -14.95 15.75 14.05
C LEU A 205 -16.18 15.42 13.20
N VAL A 206 -16.06 14.50 12.24
CA VAL A 206 -17.19 14.07 11.39
C VAL A 206 -18.09 13.04 12.08
N GLY A 207 -17.83 12.69 13.35
CA GLY A 207 -18.64 11.76 14.16
C GLY A 207 -18.66 10.31 13.66
N GLY A 208 -17.91 10.00 12.60
CA GLY A 208 -17.76 8.67 12.04
C GLY A 208 -16.41 8.08 12.37
N GLU A 209 -16.39 7.00 13.15
CA GLU A 209 -15.22 6.12 13.10
C GLU A 209 -15.27 5.37 11.78
N ASP A 210 -14.61 5.93 10.76
CA ASP A 210 -14.29 5.18 9.56
C ASP A 210 -13.51 3.93 9.96
N VAL A 211 -14.02 2.78 9.53
CA VAL A 211 -13.46 1.48 9.81
C VAL A 211 -12.69 1.07 8.57
N ALA A 212 -11.40 0.78 8.74
CA ALA A 212 -10.59 0.13 7.71
C ALA A 212 -10.30 0.97 6.45
N ASN A 213 -10.43 2.31 6.53
CA ASN A 213 -10.36 3.25 5.39
C ASN A 213 -11.38 2.86 4.30
N SER A 214 -12.65 2.79 4.70
CA SER A 214 -13.71 2.28 3.85
C SER A 214 -14.15 3.32 2.83
N PRO A 215 -14.41 2.96 1.56
CA PRO A 215 -15.04 3.87 0.60
C PRO A 215 -16.53 4.11 0.91
N PHE A 216 -17.09 3.50 1.97
CA PHE A 216 -18.49 3.60 2.34
C PHE A 216 -18.73 4.51 3.54
N HIS A 217 -19.89 5.17 3.55
CA HIS A 217 -20.46 5.73 4.76
C HIS A 217 -21.51 4.77 5.32
N ILE A 218 -21.33 4.34 6.58
CA ILE A 218 -22.22 3.37 7.23
C ILE A 218 -22.76 3.97 8.53
N ALA A 219 -24.07 4.25 8.58
CA ALA A 219 -24.74 4.82 9.75
C ALA A 219 -25.20 3.75 10.74
N GLU A 220 -24.25 2.97 11.29
CA GLU A 220 -24.50 1.89 12.26
C GLU A 220 -23.64 2.06 13.53
N SER A 221 -23.71 1.12 14.49
CA SER A 221 -22.77 1.12 15.62
C SER A 221 -21.34 0.80 15.15
N LEU A 222 -20.32 1.14 15.95
CA LEU A 222 -18.93 0.80 15.62
C LEU A 222 -18.73 -0.72 15.45
N GLY A 223 -19.32 -1.52 16.34
CA GLY A 223 -19.24 -2.97 16.28
C GLY A 223 -19.83 -3.55 15.00
N GLU A 224 -21.00 -3.05 14.57
CA GLU A 224 -21.63 -3.45 13.30
C GLU A 224 -20.79 -3.03 12.08
N ARG A 225 -20.25 -1.79 12.08
CA ARG A 225 -19.33 -1.35 11.02
C ARG A 225 -18.09 -2.24 10.93
N MET A 226 -17.49 -2.59 12.07
CA MET A 226 -16.33 -3.49 12.11
C MET A 226 -16.69 -4.90 11.68
N TYR A 227 -17.88 -5.40 12.05
CA TYR A 227 -18.39 -6.66 11.55
C TYR A 227 -18.53 -6.63 10.01
N ARG A 228 -19.20 -5.62 9.44
CA ARG A 228 -19.29 -5.45 7.98
C ARG A 228 -17.94 -5.32 7.28
N ALA A 229 -16.94 -4.75 7.95
CA ALA A 229 -15.60 -4.55 7.40
C ALA A 229 -14.75 -5.83 7.42
N PHE A 230 -14.98 -6.78 8.32
CA PHE A 230 -14.05 -7.88 8.56
C PHE A 230 -14.65 -9.28 8.56
N ALA A 231 -15.95 -9.43 8.85
CA ALA A 231 -16.59 -10.73 8.94
C ALA A 231 -16.45 -11.54 7.66
N ALA A 232 -16.23 -12.85 7.84
CA ALA A 232 -16.16 -13.86 6.81
C ALA A 232 -17.15 -14.97 7.21
N PRO A 233 -18.47 -14.79 7.01
CA PRO A 233 -19.51 -15.62 7.61
C PRO A 233 -19.49 -17.10 7.16
N TRP A 234 -18.74 -17.42 6.11
CA TRP A 234 -18.48 -18.81 5.69
C TRP A 234 -17.38 -19.51 6.48
N VAL A 235 -16.63 -18.78 7.30
CA VAL A 235 -15.62 -19.34 8.20
C VAL A 235 -16.32 -19.89 9.43
N LYS A 236 -16.12 -21.18 9.70
CA LYS A 236 -16.61 -21.81 10.93
C LYS A 236 -16.04 -21.07 12.15
N ASP A 237 -16.91 -20.76 13.10
CA ASP A 237 -16.58 -20.03 14.33
C ASP A 237 -15.87 -18.70 14.04
N ASP A 238 -16.41 -17.91 13.11
CA ASP A 238 -15.84 -16.63 12.71
C ASP A 238 -15.64 -15.70 13.92
N VAL A 239 -14.37 -15.39 14.22
CA VAL A 239 -13.97 -14.57 15.36
C VAL A 239 -14.58 -13.16 15.30
N HIS A 240 -14.90 -12.69 14.10
CA HIS A 240 -15.47 -11.35 13.88
C HIS A 240 -16.90 -11.21 14.41
N GLU A 241 -17.64 -12.31 14.62
CA GLU A 241 -18.98 -12.27 15.25
C GLU A 241 -18.96 -11.55 16.60
N ARG A 242 -17.85 -11.66 17.32
CA ARG A 242 -17.65 -11.05 18.64
C ARG A 242 -17.65 -9.51 18.60
N LEU A 243 -17.33 -8.90 17.46
CA LEU A 243 -17.28 -7.43 17.30
C LEU A 243 -18.63 -6.77 17.59
N LYS A 244 -19.73 -7.46 17.31
CA LYS A 244 -21.10 -6.97 17.58
C LYS A 244 -21.42 -6.89 19.08
N GLN A 245 -20.69 -7.64 19.90
CA GLN A 245 -20.93 -7.76 21.34
C GLN A 245 -19.89 -7.03 22.19
N MET A 246 -18.79 -6.57 21.58
CA MET A 246 -17.73 -5.83 22.29
C MET A 246 -18.21 -4.45 22.72
N SER A 247 -17.73 -4.00 23.88
CA SER A 247 -17.90 -2.62 24.32
C SER A 247 -17.14 -1.65 23.41
N GLN A 248 -17.53 -0.36 23.43
CA GLN A 248 -16.84 0.69 22.68
C GLN A 248 -15.35 0.78 23.05
N GLU A 249 -15.01 0.61 24.33
CA GLU A 249 -13.62 0.60 24.79
C GLU A 249 -12.82 -0.57 24.22
N GLU A 250 -13.42 -1.77 24.17
CA GLU A 250 -12.78 -2.94 23.56
C GLU A 250 -12.54 -2.75 22.06
N LEU A 251 -13.54 -2.25 21.34
CA LEU A 251 -13.43 -1.95 19.91
C LEU A 251 -12.34 -0.90 19.65
N ALA A 252 -12.30 0.16 20.46
CA ALA A 252 -11.27 1.20 20.38
C ALA A 252 -9.86 0.61 20.64
N ARG A 253 -9.71 -0.27 21.65
CA ARG A 253 -8.45 -0.97 21.92
C ARG A 253 -7.99 -1.84 20.75
N TRP A 254 -8.89 -2.62 20.16
CA TRP A 254 -8.58 -3.43 18.98
C TRP A 254 -8.20 -2.58 17.77
N ASN A 255 -8.96 -1.53 17.47
CA ASN A 255 -8.67 -0.62 16.37
C ASN A 255 -7.31 0.11 16.58
N ALA A 256 -7.00 0.54 17.80
CA ALA A 256 -5.70 1.12 18.15
C ALA A 256 -4.53 0.10 18.10
N SER A 257 -4.82 -1.20 18.26
CA SER A 257 -3.80 -2.24 18.17
C SER A 257 -3.25 -2.41 16.77
N VAL A 258 -4.02 -2.05 15.75
CA VAL A 258 -3.67 -2.21 14.33
C VAL A 258 -3.44 -0.88 13.64
N ALA A 259 -3.01 0.13 14.40
CA ALA A 259 -2.64 1.44 13.86
C ALA A 259 -1.39 1.36 12.98
N LEU A 260 -1.32 2.25 11.97
CA LEU A 260 -0.16 2.36 11.05
C LEU A 260 1.18 2.51 11.79
N ALA A 261 1.19 3.14 12.97
CA ALA A 261 2.36 3.27 13.82
C ALA A 261 3.01 1.92 14.17
N LYS A 262 2.20 0.86 14.21
CA LYS A 262 2.60 -0.53 14.49
C LYS A 262 2.90 -1.32 13.22
N GLY A 263 3.08 -0.63 12.09
CA GLY A 263 3.44 -1.22 10.80
C GLY A 263 2.35 -2.06 10.13
N VAL A 264 1.15 -2.11 10.71
CA VAL A 264 0.03 -2.93 10.27
C VAL A 264 -1.23 -2.10 10.05
N ILE A 265 -2.21 -2.68 9.37
CA ILE A 265 -3.50 -2.04 9.12
C ILE A 265 -4.61 -3.10 8.99
N PRO A 266 -5.82 -2.84 9.53
CA PRO A 266 -6.98 -3.64 9.20
C PRO A 266 -7.57 -3.04 7.92
N ARG A 267 -7.10 -3.44 6.74
CA ARG A 267 -7.74 -3.03 5.47
C ARG A 267 -9.19 -3.52 5.44
N TRP A 268 -10.05 -2.86 4.68
CA TRP A 268 -11.38 -3.40 4.36
C TRP A 268 -11.21 -4.79 3.73
N ASN A 269 -12.09 -5.74 4.06
CA ASN A 269 -11.96 -7.18 3.77
C ASN A 269 -10.82 -7.92 4.52
N GLY A 270 -10.04 -7.22 5.35
CA GLY A 270 -9.01 -7.77 6.23
C GLY A 270 -9.56 -8.14 7.61
N SER A 271 -8.77 -7.89 8.66
CA SER A 271 -9.15 -8.18 10.05
C SER A 271 -8.38 -7.31 11.06
N VAL A 272 -9.01 -6.99 12.19
CA VAL A 272 -8.30 -6.44 13.37
C VAL A 272 -7.60 -7.52 14.21
N PHE A 273 -8.04 -8.78 14.08
CA PHE A 273 -7.47 -9.94 14.76
C PHE A 273 -6.31 -10.56 13.98
N PHE A 274 -6.37 -10.45 12.65
CA PHE A 274 -5.38 -10.98 11.70
C PHE A 274 -4.93 -9.85 10.75
N PRO A 275 -4.21 -8.84 11.27
CA PRO A 275 -3.89 -7.67 10.46
C PRO A 275 -2.87 -8.01 9.38
N ALA A 276 -2.76 -7.11 8.40
CA ALA A 276 -1.74 -7.18 7.38
C ALA A 276 -0.72 -6.06 7.59
N LYS A 277 0.56 -6.38 7.42
CA LYS A 277 1.64 -5.39 7.30
C LYS A 277 1.34 -4.46 6.12
N VAL A 278 1.53 -3.15 6.30
CA VAL A 278 1.43 -2.19 5.20
C VAL A 278 2.50 -2.52 4.13
N PRO A 279 2.12 -2.71 2.85
CA PRO A 279 3.08 -3.03 1.81
C PRO A 279 3.89 -1.79 1.43
N ASP A 280 5.17 -2.00 1.12
CA ASP A 280 6.00 -0.99 0.47
C ASP A 280 5.64 -0.93 -1.02
N LEU A 281 5.40 0.25 -1.59
CA LEU A 281 5.05 0.38 -3.01
C LEU A 281 6.26 0.47 -3.93
N ILE A 282 7.48 0.66 -3.41
CA ILE A 282 8.69 0.70 -4.25
C ILE A 282 8.92 -0.66 -4.92
N GLY A 283 9.10 -0.63 -6.24
CA GLY A 283 9.23 -1.83 -7.06
C GLY A 283 7.92 -2.62 -7.22
N VAL A 284 6.75 -2.02 -6.96
CA VAL A 284 5.45 -2.70 -7.14
C VAL A 284 5.25 -3.20 -8.57
N GLY A 285 5.80 -2.49 -9.57
CA GLY A 285 5.77 -2.89 -10.98
C GLY A 285 6.41 -4.25 -11.26
N ASP A 286 7.39 -4.65 -10.45
CA ASP A 286 8.11 -5.93 -10.61
C ASP A 286 7.44 -7.10 -9.86
N ARG A 287 6.32 -6.85 -9.16
CA ARG A 287 5.68 -7.85 -8.29
C ARG A 287 4.48 -8.46 -8.98
N LYS A 288 4.37 -9.78 -8.96
CA LYS A 288 3.25 -10.53 -9.59
C LYS A 288 1.95 -10.45 -8.80
N TYR A 289 2.01 -10.20 -7.49
CA TYR A 289 0.84 -10.12 -6.61
C TYR A 289 0.91 -8.91 -5.68
N LEU A 290 -0.23 -8.23 -5.51
CA LEU A 290 -0.32 -6.96 -4.76
C LEU A 290 -0.52 -7.19 -3.26
N ASP A 291 -1.55 -7.97 -2.89
CA ASP A 291 -1.85 -8.33 -1.50
C ASP A 291 -0.86 -9.37 -0.95
N HIS A 292 -0.61 -9.39 0.36
CA HIS A 292 0.21 -10.43 1.01
C HIS A 292 -0.32 -11.84 0.78
N THR A 293 -1.64 -11.98 0.65
CA THR A 293 -2.32 -13.24 0.38
C THR A 293 -2.44 -13.54 -1.11
N GLY A 294 -1.90 -12.71 -2.01
CA GLY A 294 -2.01 -12.97 -3.44
C GLY A 294 -3.43 -12.84 -4.01
N THR A 295 -4.30 -12.06 -3.36
CA THR A 295 -5.67 -11.83 -3.83
C THR A 295 -5.70 -11.24 -5.22
N HIS A 296 -4.97 -10.15 -5.48
CA HIS A 296 -4.94 -9.53 -6.80
C HIS A 296 -3.61 -9.76 -7.49
N ALA A 297 -3.68 -10.29 -8.71
CA ALA A 297 -2.53 -10.34 -9.61
C ALA A 297 -2.17 -8.93 -10.12
N ASN A 298 -0.91 -8.76 -10.51
CA ASN A 298 -0.40 -7.60 -11.19
C ASN A 298 0.21 -8.05 -12.52
N ARG A 299 -0.62 -8.03 -13.57
CA ARG A 299 -0.27 -8.42 -14.94
C ARG A 299 0.25 -7.23 -15.78
N GLY A 300 0.21 -6.02 -15.22
CA GLY A 300 0.62 -4.80 -15.90
C GLY A 300 -0.06 -3.56 -15.34
N ILE A 301 0.14 -2.42 -16.03
CA ILE A 301 -0.31 -1.10 -15.53
C ILE A 301 -1.82 -1.03 -15.28
N GLY A 302 -2.64 -1.71 -16.10
CA GLY A 302 -4.09 -1.76 -15.91
C GLY A 302 -4.51 -2.41 -14.59
N ASP A 303 -3.78 -3.42 -14.09
CA ASP A 303 -4.08 -4.04 -12.79
C ASP A 303 -3.70 -3.12 -11.62
N LEU A 304 -2.65 -2.29 -11.76
CA LEU A 304 -2.31 -1.27 -10.76
C LEU A 304 -3.38 -0.17 -10.72
N MET A 305 -3.85 0.28 -11.89
CA MET A 305 -4.95 1.23 -12.02
C MET A 305 -6.22 0.70 -11.34
N ARG A 306 -6.59 -0.54 -11.68
CA ARG A 306 -7.76 -1.22 -11.12
C ARG A 306 -7.66 -1.45 -9.62
N TYR A 307 -6.48 -1.82 -9.12
CA TYR A 307 -6.26 -1.97 -7.68
C TYR A 307 -6.43 -0.65 -6.94
N ALA A 308 -5.87 0.45 -7.46
CA ALA A 308 -6.04 1.77 -6.88
C ALA A 308 -7.52 2.20 -6.87
N ALA A 309 -8.28 1.89 -7.94
CA ALA A 309 -9.71 2.15 -8.02
C ALA A 309 -10.52 1.30 -7.04
N LEU A 310 -10.24 -0.01 -6.95
CA LEU A 310 -10.89 -0.94 -6.03
C LEU A 310 -10.77 -0.46 -4.59
N VAL A 311 -9.54 -0.19 -4.13
CA VAL A 311 -9.29 0.14 -2.72
C VAL A 311 -9.74 1.54 -2.31
N SER A 312 -10.09 2.40 -3.27
CA SER A 312 -10.43 3.81 -3.00
C SER A 312 -11.88 4.16 -3.32
N TYR A 313 -12.53 3.43 -4.24
CA TYR A 313 -13.83 3.86 -4.81
C TYR A 313 -14.80 2.71 -5.08
N ALA A 314 -14.32 1.56 -5.56
CA ALA A 314 -15.14 0.57 -6.27
C ALA A 314 -15.14 -0.83 -5.64
N GLU A 315 -15.10 -0.90 -4.32
CA GLU A 315 -15.28 -2.16 -3.58
C GLU A 315 -16.78 -2.53 -3.54
N SER A 316 -17.16 -3.76 -3.94
CA SER A 316 -18.57 -4.21 -3.85
C SER A 316 -18.85 -5.06 -2.61
N SER A 317 -17.80 -5.63 -1.98
CA SER A 317 -17.91 -6.51 -0.81
C SER A 317 -18.84 -7.73 -1.00
N GLU A 318 -18.79 -8.32 -2.19
CA GLU A 318 -19.58 -9.49 -2.59
C GLU A 318 -18.70 -10.74 -2.68
N PHE A 319 -19.18 -11.86 -2.13
CA PHE A 319 -18.42 -13.12 -2.09
C PHE A 319 -19.39 -14.29 -2.29
N GLY A 320 -19.58 -14.70 -3.55
CA GLY A 320 -20.58 -15.72 -3.90
C GLY A 320 -21.97 -15.29 -3.41
N PRO A 321 -22.67 -16.08 -2.57
CA PRO A 321 -23.99 -15.71 -2.04
C PRO A 321 -23.94 -14.64 -0.94
N HIS A 322 -22.76 -14.24 -0.47
CA HIS A 322 -22.61 -13.32 0.67
C HIS A 322 -22.48 -11.87 0.20
N GLN A 323 -23.46 -11.05 0.56
CA GLN A 323 -23.46 -9.60 0.37
C GLN A 323 -23.22 -8.92 1.72
N MET A 324 -22.10 -8.21 1.86
CA MET A 324 -21.69 -7.67 3.16
C MET A 324 -22.16 -6.21 3.37
N LEU A 325 -22.62 -5.58 2.30
CA LEU A 325 -23.19 -4.23 2.28
C LEU A 325 -24.69 -4.30 2.02
N ALA A 326 -25.45 -3.37 2.61
CA ALA A 326 -26.83 -3.14 2.22
C ALA A 326 -26.91 -2.58 0.78
N PRO A 327 -28.02 -2.79 0.04
CA PRO A 327 -28.16 -2.29 -1.34
C PRO A 327 -27.86 -0.79 -1.48
N GLU A 328 -28.25 0.03 -0.51
CA GLU A 328 -28.05 1.49 -0.53
C GLU A 328 -26.58 1.89 -0.29
N GLN A 329 -25.79 0.98 0.30
CA GLN A 329 -24.37 1.15 0.58
C GLN A 329 -23.50 0.67 -0.60
N ARG A 330 -23.99 -0.29 -1.39
CA ARG A 330 -23.32 -0.84 -2.59
C ARG A 330 -23.41 0.15 -3.76
N LYS A 331 -22.64 1.24 -3.68
CA LYS A 331 -22.56 2.26 -4.73
C LYS A 331 -21.16 2.85 -4.86
N ILE A 332 -20.85 3.33 -6.06
CA ILE A 332 -19.62 4.09 -6.34
C ILE A 332 -19.97 5.58 -6.25
N SER A 333 -19.54 6.23 -5.17
CA SER A 333 -19.89 7.65 -4.91
C SER A 333 -19.17 8.63 -5.85
N GLY A 334 -18.09 8.17 -6.49
CA GLY A 334 -17.31 8.89 -7.48
C GLY A 334 -16.08 8.07 -7.85
N ARG A 335 -15.32 8.51 -8.85
CA ARG A 335 -14.08 7.87 -9.28
C ARG A 335 -13.09 8.89 -9.84
N LEU A 336 -11.80 8.59 -9.79
CA LEU A 336 -10.84 9.31 -10.62
C LEU A 336 -11.04 8.95 -12.11
N PRO A 337 -10.67 9.84 -13.04
CA PRO A 337 -10.64 9.51 -14.46
C PRO A 337 -9.51 8.50 -14.75
N ASP A 338 -9.64 7.74 -15.84
CA ASP A 338 -8.70 6.67 -16.20
C ASP A 338 -7.29 7.21 -16.41
N GLU A 339 -7.17 8.43 -16.94
CA GLU A 339 -5.92 9.17 -17.09
C GLU A 339 -5.24 9.43 -15.74
N ALA A 340 -5.99 9.72 -14.68
CA ALA A 340 -5.42 9.95 -13.36
C ALA A 340 -4.92 8.65 -12.73
N PHE A 341 -5.63 7.54 -12.92
CA PHE A 341 -5.14 6.24 -12.51
C PHE A 341 -3.91 5.80 -13.30
N TYR A 342 -3.87 6.07 -14.61
CA TYR A 342 -2.71 5.78 -15.44
C TYR A 342 -1.48 6.58 -15.01
N ALA A 343 -1.64 7.89 -14.81
CA ALA A 343 -0.61 8.76 -14.27
C ALA A 343 -0.10 8.24 -12.92
N LEU A 344 -1.01 7.92 -12.00
CA LEU A 344 -0.70 7.33 -10.70
C LEU A 344 0.08 6.02 -10.84
N ALA A 345 -0.35 5.10 -11.72
CA ALA A 345 0.31 3.82 -11.90
C ALA A 345 1.72 3.97 -12.48
N LEU A 346 1.93 4.89 -13.44
CA LEU A 346 3.26 5.26 -13.93
C LEU A 346 4.14 5.80 -12.80
N TYR A 347 3.59 6.67 -11.95
CA TYR A 347 4.30 7.20 -10.80
C TYR A 347 4.70 6.08 -9.82
N LEU A 348 3.78 5.19 -9.47
CA LEU A 348 4.05 4.04 -8.59
C LEU A 348 5.14 3.12 -9.15
N GLN A 349 5.16 2.88 -10.46
CA GLN A 349 6.21 2.11 -11.12
C GLN A 349 7.56 2.83 -11.14
N SER A 350 7.55 4.17 -11.10
CA SER A 350 8.77 4.99 -11.11
C SER A 350 9.44 5.15 -9.73
N LEU A 351 8.73 4.82 -8.64
CA LEU A 351 9.20 5.00 -7.27
C LEU A 351 10.57 4.34 -7.04
N GLN A 352 11.49 5.10 -6.46
CA GLN A 352 12.84 4.65 -6.13
C GLN A 352 13.01 4.55 -4.60
N PRO A 353 13.82 3.59 -4.12
CA PRO A 353 14.15 3.52 -2.71
C PRO A 353 15.01 4.71 -2.26
N PRO A 354 14.99 5.06 -0.97
CA PRO A 354 15.98 5.96 -0.40
C PRO A 354 17.40 5.41 -0.65
N PRO A 355 18.43 6.29 -0.70
CA PRO A 355 19.82 5.85 -0.80
C PRO A 355 20.16 4.86 0.31
N ASN A 356 20.71 3.68 -0.05
CA ASN A 356 21.09 2.68 0.94
C ASN A 356 22.41 3.10 1.61
N PRO A 357 22.44 3.32 2.94
CA PRO A 357 23.68 3.66 3.64
C PRO A 357 24.60 2.46 3.86
N ASN A 358 24.09 1.22 3.70
CA ASN A 358 24.83 0.00 3.96
C ASN A 358 25.68 -0.39 2.75
N ARG A 359 26.96 -0.69 2.99
CA ARG A 359 27.92 -1.06 1.94
C ARG A 359 28.03 -2.57 1.82
N PHE A 360 28.31 -3.04 0.61
CA PHE A 360 28.68 -4.43 0.37
C PHE A 360 30.17 -4.62 0.66
N ASP A 361 30.49 -4.90 1.93
CA ASP A 361 31.84 -5.17 2.42
C ASP A 361 32.12 -6.69 2.54
N GLY A 362 33.27 -7.07 3.11
CA GLY A 362 33.63 -8.47 3.30
C GLY A 362 32.64 -9.25 4.19
N ARG A 363 31.97 -8.58 5.13
CA ARG A 363 30.94 -9.22 5.98
C ARG A 363 29.66 -9.47 5.19
N ALA A 364 29.23 -8.50 4.38
CA ALA A 364 28.10 -8.68 3.47
C ALA A 364 28.39 -9.77 2.41
N GLN A 365 29.64 -9.88 1.94
CA GLN A 365 30.04 -10.96 1.03
C GLN A 365 29.91 -12.35 1.70
N ALA A 366 30.39 -12.51 2.93
CA ALA A 366 30.19 -13.74 3.70
C ALA A 366 28.70 -14.03 3.93
N GLY A 367 27.91 -12.99 4.23
CA GLY A 367 26.46 -13.07 4.34
C GLY A 367 25.75 -13.54 3.08
N GLN A 368 26.21 -13.12 1.90
CA GLN A 368 25.69 -13.57 0.61
C GLN A 368 25.94 -15.07 0.40
N GLN A 369 27.11 -15.57 0.81
CA GLN A 369 27.42 -17.01 0.74
C GLN A 369 26.53 -17.81 1.68
N ILE A 370 26.29 -17.31 2.89
CA ILE A 370 25.35 -17.90 3.85
C ILE A 370 23.94 -17.90 3.28
N PHE A 371 23.47 -16.77 2.71
CA PHE A 371 22.17 -16.67 2.07
C PHE A 371 21.97 -17.77 1.01
N ALA A 372 22.98 -18.01 0.18
CA ALA A 372 22.95 -19.09 -0.81
C ALA A 372 22.92 -20.48 -0.15
N ARG A 373 23.77 -20.71 0.86
CA ARG A 373 23.90 -22.00 1.57
C ARG A 373 22.61 -22.39 2.31
N GLU A 374 21.93 -21.44 2.94
CA GLU A 374 20.68 -21.66 3.68
C GLU A 374 19.46 -21.84 2.75
N GLY A 375 19.66 -21.88 1.43
CA GLY A 375 18.60 -22.12 0.44
C GLY A 375 17.67 -20.93 0.21
N CYS A 376 17.99 -19.74 0.73
CA CYS A 376 17.18 -18.55 0.59
C CYS A 376 16.84 -18.22 -0.88
N PRO A 377 17.76 -18.36 -1.88
CA PRO A 377 17.46 -18.10 -3.30
C PRO A 377 16.32 -18.91 -3.90
N GLY A 378 15.94 -20.06 -3.32
CA GLY A 378 14.83 -20.87 -3.82
C GLY A 378 13.47 -20.15 -3.72
N CYS A 379 13.32 -19.27 -2.73
CA CYS A 379 12.18 -18.37 -2.60
C CYS A 379 12.56 -16.92 -2.94
N HIS A 380 13.67 -16.43 -2.39
CA HIS A 380 14.15 -15.07 -2.54
C HIS A 380 15.23 -14.96 -3.64
N THR A 381 14.84 -15.30 -4.87
CA THR A 381 15.76 -15.38 -6.01
C THR A 381 16.44 -14.04 -6.32
N PRO A 382 17.79 -13.97 -6.42
CA PRO A 382 18.54 -12.74 -6.74
C PRO A 382 18.04 -12.01 -7.98
N GLY A 383 18.34 -10.71 -8.07
CA GLY A 383 17.68 -9.80 -9.01
C GLY A 383 16.55 -9.10 -8.26
N LEU A 384 15.37 -9.70 -8.18
CA LEU A 384 14.22 -9.16 -7.43
C LEU A 384 14.22 -9.55 -5.94
N TYR A 385 15.03 -10.54 -5.55
CA TYR A 385 15.01 -11.19 -4.23
C TYR A 385 13.62 -11.72 -3.83
N THR A 386 12.91 -12.21 -4.85
CA THR A 386 11.65 -12.96 -4.78
C THR A 386 11.52 -13.72 -6.09
N ASN A 387 10.97 -14.92 -6.05
CA ASN A 387 10.56 -15.66 -7.23
C ASN A 387 9.15 -15.26 -7.71
N ASN A 388 8.50 -14.30 -7.05
CA ASN A 388 7.14 -13.84 -7.36
C ASN A 388 6.06 -14.94 -7.25
N LYS A 389 6.31 -15.98 -6.46
CA LYS A 389 5.40 -17.12 -6.26
C LYS A 389 4.59 -17.00 -4.97
N LEU A 390 3.61 -17.88 -4.87
CA LEU A 390 2.76 -18.08 -3.70
C LEU A 390 3.18 -19.36 -2.95
N THR A 391 3.30 -19.28 -1.63
CA THR A 391 3.41 -20.44 -0.73
C THR A 391 2.06 -20.74 -0.11
N LEU A 392 1.91 -21.94 0.45
CA LEU A 392 0.67 -22.37 1.12
C LEU A 392 0.61 -21.81 2.54
N ALA A 393 -0.57 -21.32 2.95
CA ALA A 393 -0.87 -21.13 4.35
C ALA A 393 -0.84 -22.48 5.08
N LYS A 394 -0.45 -22.49 6.35
CA LYS A 394 -0.39 -23.71 7.15
C LYS A 394 -1.78 -24.37 7.20
N GLY A 395 -1.86 -25.64 6.84
CA GLY A 395 -3.11 -26.41 6.83
C GLY A 395 -4.01 -26.18 5.62
N PHE A 396 -3.59 -25.37 4.64
CA PHE A 396 -4.36 -25.17 3.41
C PHE A 396 -4.04 -26.24 2.36
N ALA A 397 -5.08 -26.90 1.86
CA ALA A 397 -5.02 -27.77 0.70
C ALA A 397 -5.66 -27.03 -0.50
N PRO A 398 -4.89 -26.69 -1.54
CA PRO A 398 -5.45 -26.07 -2.74
C PRO A 398 -6.58 -26.93 -3.36
N PRO A 399 -7.70 -26.32 -3.78
CA PRO A 399 -8.76 -27.06 -4.45
C PRO A 399 -8.29 -27.64 -5.79
N ALA A 400 -8.93 -28.74 -6.22
CA ALA A 400 -8.77 -29.25 -7.58
C ALA A 400 -9.21 -28.16 -8.59
N GLY A 401 -8.44 -27.96 -9.65
CA GLY A 401 -8.74 -26.91 -10.65
C GLY A 401 -8.35 -25.49 -10.23
N LYS A 402 -7.39 -25.31 -9.30
CA LYS A 402 -6.81 -23.99 -9.01
C LYS A 402 -6.42 -23.26 -10.31
N PRO A 403 -6.59 -21.93 -10.40
CA PRO A 403 -6.29 -21.21 -11.63
C PRO A 403 -4.84 -21.44 -12.08
N ALA A 404 -4.63 -21.87 -13.33
CA ALA A 404 -3.31 -22.18 -13.88
C ALA A 404 -2.33 -20.98 -13.84
N MET A 405 -2.87 -19.76 -13.81
CA MET A 405 -2.11 -18.51 -13.68
C MET A 405 -1.42 -18.34 -12.31
N LEU A 406 -1.88 -19.04 -11.27
CA LEU A 406 -1.26 -19.00 -9.94
C LEU A 406 0.03 -19.80 -9.94
N ASP A 407 1.14 -19.08 -9.82
CA ASP A 407 2.45 -19.69 -9.63
C ASP A 407 2.63 -20.01 -8.14
N VAL A 408 2.30 -21.25 -7.79
CA VAL A 408 2.28 -21.76 -6.41
C VAL A 408 3.42 -22.74 -6.21
N ILE A 409 4.18 -22.54 -5.14
CA ILE A 409 5.08 -23.56 -4.58
C ILE A 409 4.31 -24.32 -3.51
N ALA A 410 4.25 -25.65 -3.63
CA ALA A 410 3.57 -26.52 -2.68
C ALA A 410 4.36 -26.70 -1.36
N VAL A 411 4.70 -25.58 -0.74
CA VAL A 411 5.42 -25.50 0.54
C VAL A 411 4.68 -24.49 1.42
N SER A 412 4.50 -24.84 2.70
CA SER A 412 4.18 -23.87 3.74
C SER A 412 5.41 -23.59 4.56
N VAL A 413 5.63 -22.32 4.91
CA VAL A 413 6.70 -21.92 5.83
C VAL A 413 6.20 -21.86 7.27
N GLY A 414 4.94 -22.22 7.55
CA GLY A 414 4.44 -22.38 8.93
C GLY A 414 4.10 -21.08 9.68
N THR A 415 4.08 -19.93 9.00
CA THR A 415 3.60 -18.66 9.58
C THR A 415 2.10 -18.72 9.91
N ASP A 416 1.59 -17.77 10.69
CA ASP A 416 0.16 -17.68 11.02
C ASP A 416 -0.71 -17.79 9.74
N PRO A 417 -1.71 -18.69 9.72
CA PRO A 417 -2.52 -18.91 8.52
C PRO A 417 -3.77 -18.03 8.47
N ASN A 418 -4.11 -17.29 9.53
CA ASN A 418 -5.44 -16.73 9.71
C ASN A 418 -5.71 -15.54 8.78
N LEU A 419 -4.71 -14.72 8.43
CA LEU A 419 -4.91 -13.71 7.38
C LEU A 419 -5.32 -14.37 6.05
N ALA A 420 -4.68 -15.48 5.68
CA ALA A 420 -4.94 -16.22 4.45
C ALA A 420 -6.19 -17.12 4.48
N LEU A 421 -6.70 -17.50 5.66
CA LEU A 421 -7.81 -18.46 5.78
C LEU A 421 -9.09 -17.91 6.41
N LYS A 422 -8.99 -16.86 7.22
CA LYS A 422 -10.10 -16.34 8.04
C LYS A 422 -10.49 -14.90 7.72
N THR A 423 -10.13 -14.42 6.53
CA THR A 423 -10.48 -13.07 6.07
C THR A 423 -11.02 -13.12 4.65
N ARG A 424 -11.66 -12.02 4.22
CA ARG A 424 -12.20 -11.88 2.86
C ARG A 424 -11.14 -11.57 1.80
N LYS A 425 -9.92 -11.25 2.23
CA LYS A 425 -8.71 -11.25 1.40
C LYS A 425 -7.95 -12.59 1.47
N GLY A 426 -8.46 -13.58 2.20
CA GLY A 426 -7.80 -14.86 2.42
C GLY A 426 -7.96 -15.82 1.25
N THR A 427 -6.88 -16.11 0.54
CA THR A 427 -6.86 -17.03 -0.63
C THR A 427 -6.29 -18.42 -0.30
N GLY A 428 -5.81 -18.62 0.93
CA GLY A 428 -5.04 -19.80 1.34
C GLY A 428 -3.56 -19.74 0.98
N TYR A 429 -3.10 -18.63 0.40
CA TYR A 429 -1.72 -18.44 -0.01
C TYR A 429 -1.06 -17.24 0.66
N TYR A 430 0.27 -17.22 0.65
CA TYR A 430 1.08 -16.04 0.93
C TYR A 430 2.09 -15.80 -0.19
N LYS A 431 2.28 -14.55 -0.63
CA LYS A 431 3.34 -14.24 -1.60
C LYS A 431 4.71 -14.26 -0.94
N VAL A 432 5.71 -14.73 -1.67
CA VAL A 432 7.11 -14.56 -1.29
C VAL A 432 7.49 -13.08 -1.46
N PRO A 433 7.76 -12.31 -0.39
CA PRO A 433 8.05 -10.89 -0.53
C PRO A 433 9.44 -10.66 -1.13
N SER A 434 9.60 -9.59 -1.91
CA SER A 434 10.92 -9.11 -2.32
C SER A 434 11.72 -8.61 -1.12
N LEU A 435 12.99 -9.00 -1.04
CA LEU A 435 13.93 -8.47 -0.04
C LEU A 435 14.65 -7.19 -0.47
N ARG A 436 14.39 -6.66 -1.67
CA ARG A 436 14.94 -5.33 -2.06
C ARG A 436 14.43 -4.27 -1.11
N GLY A 437 15.31 -3.42 -0.58
CA GLY A 437 14.98 -2.39 0.39
C GLY A 437 14.60 -2.92 1.77
N VAL A 438 14.93 -4.17 2.11
CA VAL A 438 14.60 -4.76 3.41
C VAL A 438 15.26 -4.00 4.57
N TRP A 439 16.37 -3.30 4.31
CA TRP A 439 17.12 -2.52 5.30
C TRP A 439 16.36 -1.33 5.91
N TYR A 440 15.48 -0.66 5.15
CA TYR A 440 14.67 0.44 5.68
C TYR A 440 13.27 -0.01 6.11
N ARG A 441 12.94 -1.29 5.92
CA ARG A 441 11.66 -1.86 6.31
C ARG A 441 11.78 -2.42 7.74
N GLY A 442 10.69 -2.33 8.49
CA GLY A 442 10.50 -3.09 9.73
C GLY A 442 9.22 -3.91 9.65
N HIS A 443 8.79 -4.49 10.76
CA HIS A 443 7.52 -5.24 10.87
C HIS A 443 7.46 -6.36 9.80
N PHE A 444 8.40 -7.30 9.85
CA PHE A 444 8.50 -8.47 8.97
C PHE A 444 7.34 -9.45 9.17
N LEU A 445 7.29 -10.45 8.27
CA LEU A 445 6.16 -11.32 8.02
C LEU A 445 4.93 -10.57 7.46
N HIS A 446 3.86 -11.31 7.20
CA HIS A 446 2.63 -10.76 6.64
C HIS A 446 1.81 -10.00 7.69
N ASP A 447 1.98 -10.31 8.97
CA ASP A 447 1.24 -9.77 10.12
C ASP A 447 2.00 -8.66 10.85
N GLY A 448 3.25 -8.40 10.47
CA GLY A 448 4.06 -7.34 11.06
C GLY A 448 4.53 -7.63 12.50
N SER A 449 4.50 -8.88 12.97
CA SER A 449 4.86 -9.20 14.36
C SER A 449 6.35 -9.07 14.69
N ILE A 450 7.24 -9.08 13.71
CA ILE A 450 8.71 -9.04 13.92
C ILE A 450 9.26 -7.66 13.55
N ALA A 451 9.82 -6.88 14.48
CA ALA A 451 10.25 -5.51 14.20
C ALA A 451 11.54 -5.40 13.39
N SER A 452 12.49 -6.31 13.58
CA SER A 452 13.86 -6.20 13.05
C SER A 452 14.37 -7.48 12.39
N LEU A 453 15.46 -7.37 11.61
CA LEU A 453 16.11 -8.54 11.01
C LEU A 453 16.79 -9.38 12.09
N GLU A 454 17.31 -8.72 13.12
CA GLU A 454 17.88 -9.35 14.30
C GLU A 454 16.86 -10.25 15.00
N GLU A 455 15.63 -9.76 15.22
CA GLU A 455 14.53 -10.54 15.77
C GLU A 455 14.08 -11.65 14.80
N MET A 456 14.03 -11.37 13.48
CA MET A 456 13.62 -12.36 12.47
C MET A 456 14.47 -13.64 12.52
N PHE A 457 15.77 -13.50 12.79
CA PHE A 457 16.71 -14.60 12.89
C PHE A 457 17.01 -15.05 14.33
N ASP A 458 16.30 -14.53 15.32
CA ASP A 458 16.43 -14.97 16.71
C ASP A 458 15.56 -16.21 16.99
N PRO A 459 16.13 -17.38 17.33
CA PRO A 459 15.34 -18.56 17.67
C PRO A 459 14.44 -18.35 18.89
N ASP A 460 14.74 -17.39 19.77
CA ASP A 460 13.91 -17.09 20.93
C ASP A 460 12.50 -16.65 20.54
N ARG A 461 12.29 -16.12 19.33
CA ARG A 461 10.96 -15.75 18.82
C ARG A 461 9.96 -16.91 18.76
N LEU A 462 10.44 -18.16 18.81
CA LEU A 462 9.59 -19.34 18.79
C LEU A 462 9.05 -19.73 20.18
N LYS A 463 9.51 -19.08 21.25
CA LYS A 463 9.08 -19.35 22.64
C LYS A 463 7.85 -18.52 22.99
N ASP A 464 6.95 -19.06 23.81
CA ASP A 464 5.78 -18.32 24.31
C ASP A 464 6.15 -17.14 25.21
N THR A 465 7.38 -17.13 25.73
CA THR A 465 7.94 -16.03 26.54
C THR A 465 8.51 -14.89 25.70
N HIS A 466 8.60 -15.03 24.37
CA HIS A 466 9.09 -13.96 23.50
C HIS A 466 8.15 -12.76 23.57
N GLU A 467 8.70 -11.55 23.64
CA GLU A 467 7.94 -10.30 23.53
C GLU A 467 8.15 -9.74 22.12
N PRO A 468 7.21 -9.93 21.17
CA PRO A 468 7.42 -9.48 19.80
C PRO A 468 7.66 -7.98 19.72
N GLY A 469 8.67 -7.57 18.96
CA GLY A 469 8.99 -6.16 18.77
C GLY A 469 7.97 -5.42 17.90
N GLY A 470 7.20 -6.16 17.09
CA GLY A 470 6.18 -5.64 16.19
C GLY A 470 4.76 -5.73 16.76
N TRP A 471 3.79 -6.08 15.91
CA TRP A 471 2.38 -6.16 16.31
C TRP A 471 2.09 -7.29 17.31
N ASN A 472 1.32 -6.95 18.34
CA ASN A 472 0.68 -7.87 19.29
C ASN A 472 -0.81 -7.53 19.47
N PRO A 473 -1.66 -8.55 19.73
CA PRO A 473 -3.04 -8.33 20.16
C PRO A 473 -3.13 -7.48 21.44
N PRO A 474 -4.24 -6.74 21.65
CA PRO A 474 -4.46 -6.02 22.91
C PRO A 474 -4.32 -6.92 24.14
N GLY A 475 -3.56 -6.46 25.13
CA GLY A 475 -3.36 -7.18 26.39
C GLY A 475 -2.40 -8.37 26.30
N VAL A 476 -1.85 -8.69 25.12
CA VAL A 476 -0.84 -9.73 24.94
C VAL A 476 0.53 -9.08 24.90
N ARG A 477 1.37 -9.40 25.89
CA ARG A 477 2.75 -8.91 25.98
C ARG A 477 3.75 -9.88 25.35
N ALA A 478 3.59 -11.18 25.61
CA ALA A 478 4.46 -12.23 25.12
C ALA A 478 3.67 -13.29 24.36
N ARG A 479 4.25 -13.78 23.26
CA ARG A 479 3.75 -14.90 22.46
C ARG A 479 4.83 -15.40 21.52
N ALA A 480 4.77 -16.69 21.16
CA ALA A 480 5.56 -17.22 20.07
C ALA A 480 5.13 -16.61 18.72
N VAL A 481 6.10 -16.39 17.83
CA VAL A 481 5.91 -16.02 16.42
C VAL A 481 6.48 -17.12 15.54
N PRO A 482 5.69 -18.17 15.23
CA PRO A 482 6.18 -19.35 14.53
C PRO A 482 6.33 -19.15 13.01
N GLY A 483 7.05 -20.08 12.38
CA GLY A 483 7.21 -20.14 10.94
C GLY A 483 8.40 -19.36 10.39
N HIS A 484 8.69 -19.61 9.12
CA HIS A 484 9.86 -19.11 8.40
C HIS A 484 11.15 -19.33 9.19
N GLU A 485 11.42 -20.57 9.57
CA GLU A 485 12.54 -20.92 10.47
C GLU A 485 13.93 -20.96 9.78
N PHE A 486 13.99 -20.61 8.49
CA PHE A 486 15.24 -20.49 7.74
C PHE A 486 16.18 -19.48 8.41
N GLY A 487 17.43 -19.90 8.63
CA GLY A 487 18.46 -19.08 9.28
C GLY A 487 18.44 -19.08 10.82
N LEU A 488 17.44 -19.70 11.48
CA LEU A 488 17.37 -19.73 12.95
C LEU A 488 18.44 -20.60 13.63
N ARG A 489 19.06 -21.52 12.86
CA ARG A 489 20.14 -22.40 13.33
C ARG A 489 21.53 -21.81 13.15
N LEU A 490 21.63 -20.63 12.51
CA LEU A 490 22.90 -19.94 12.34
C LEU A 490 23.46 -19.52 13.69
N ASN A 491 24.78 -19.66 13.84
CA ASN A 491 25.47 -19.08 14.99
C ASN A 491 25.47 -17.54 14.89
N GLN A 492 25.93 -16.88 15.95
CA GLN A 492 25.88 -15.42 16.06
C GLN A 492 26.61 -14.69 14.93
N ASP A 493 27.81 -15.16 14.55
CA ASP A 493 28.62 -14.51 13.51
C ASP A 493 28.04 -14.70 12.11
N GLU A 494 27.55 -15.90 11.82
CA GLU A 494 26.85 -16.19 10.57
C GLU A 494 25.57 -15.37 10.45
N ARG A 495 24.77 -15.29 11.52
CA ARG A 495 23.55 -14.48 11.57
C ARG A 495 23.87 -13.00 11.32
N ALA A 496 24.88 -12.46 11.99
CA ALA A 496 25.31 -11.08 11.79
C ALA A 496 25.77 -10.83 10.34
N SER A 497 26.42 -11.80 9.72
CA SER A 497 26.87 -11.70 8.33
C SER A 497 25.70 -11.76 7.35
N LEU A 498 24.74 -12.68 7.55
CA LEU A 498 23.50 -12.74 6.78
C LEU A 498 22.72 -11.41 6.87
N ILE A 499 22.59 -10.84 8.07
CA ILE A 499 21.92 -9.55 8.27
C ILE A 499 22.69 -8.42 7.56
N ALA A 500 24.03 -8.42 7.62
CA ALA A 500 24.84 -7.44 6.89
C ALA A 500 24.57 -7.50 5.38
N PHE A 501 24.50 -8.70 4.79
CA PHE A 501 24.14 -8.88 3.39
C PHE A 501 22.73 -8.36 3.09
N LEU A 502 21.73 -8.76 3.87
CA LEU A 502 20.34 -8.33 3.68
C LEU A 502 20.21 -6.81 3.77
N LYS A 503 20.99 -6.14 4.62
CA LYS A 503 21.00 -4.69 4.73
C LYS A 503 21.53 -4.00 3.45
N THR A 504 22.28 -4.69 2.59
CA THR A 504 22.74 -4.16 1.29
C THR A 504 21.69 -4.21 0.18
N LEU A 505 20.60 -4.97 0.38
CA LEU A 505 19.53 -5.19 -0.61
C LEU A 505 18.43 -4.13 -0.54
#